data_AF-A0AAN8W0N5-F1
#
_entry.id   AF-A0AAN8W0N5-F1
#
_cell.length_a   1.000
_cell.length_b   1.000
_cell.length_c   1.000
_cell.angle_alpha   90.00
_cell.angle_beta   90.00
_cell.angle_gamma   90.00
#
_symmetry.space_group_name_H-M   'P 1'
#
loop_
_entity.id
_entity.type
_entity.pdbx_description
1 polymer ?
#
loop_
_entity_poly.entity_id
_entity_poly.type
_entity_poly.pdbx_seq_one_letter_code
_entity_poly.pdbx_strand_id
1 'polypeptide(L)'
;MCPIRVRWHVKQNYKEYWRVKIAVANFNYRLNYTQWTLGAQHPNLNNVTQIFSFNYKPLVPYESINDTGMFYGMMYNNDLLREAGPFGNVQSEVLLQKDRDTFSVKQGWGFSRKVYFNAHFKQG
;
A
#
# COMPACT_ATOMS: atom_id res chain seq x y z
N MET A 1 5.63 6.00 20.65
CA MET A 1 5.61 4.82 19.75
C MET A 1 4.55 5.03 18.67
N CYS A 2 4.82 4.68 17.41
CA CYS A 2 3.81 4.78 16.34
C CYS A 2 2.88 3.55 16.41
N PRO A 3 1.55 3.74 16.60
CA PRO A 3 0.60 2.63 16.79
C PRO A 3 0.33 1.83 15.52
N ILE A 4 0.64 2.37 14.34
CA ILE A 4 0.48 1.67 13.05
C ILE A 4 1.82 1.72 12.32
N ARG A 5 2.25 0.58 11.79
CA ARG A 5 3.43 0.47 10.93
C ARG A 5 3.03 -0.08 9.59
N VAL A 6 3.36 0.65 8.53
CA VAL A 6 3.24 0.18 7.17
C VAL A 6 4.63 -0.28 6.71
N ARG A 7 4.71 -1.42 6.03
CA ARG A 7 5.91 -1.93 5.40
C ARG A 7 5.66 -2.10 3.92
N TRP A 8 6.53 -1.51 3.12
CA TRP A 8 6.54 -1.63 1.67
C TRP A 8 7.77 -2.44 1.26
N HIS A 9 7.56 -3.63 0.70
CA HIS A 9 8.66 -4.52 0.35
C HIS A 9 8.56 -4.99 -1.10
N VAL A 10 9.55 -4.64 -1.93
CA VAL A 10 9.65 -5.14 -3.30
C VAL A 10 10.14 -6.59 -3.25
N LYS A 11 9.25 -7.54 -3.59
CA LYS A 11 9.55 -8.98 -3.56
C LYS A 11 10.29 -9.45 -4.81
N GLN A 12 9.79 -9.07 -5.98
CA GLN A 12 10.30 -9.55 -7.27
C GLN A 12 10.25 -8.44 -8.32
N ASN A 13 11.28 -8.42 -9.14
CA ASN A 13 11.48 -7.50 -10.24
C ASN A 13 11.65 -8.33 -11.53
N TYR A 14 10.56 -8.66 -12.22
CA TYR A 14 10.58 -9.32 -13.53
C TYR A 14 10.77 -8.32 -14.66
N LYS A 15 11.02 -8.74 -15.91
CA LYS A 15 11.23 -7.81 -17.05
C LYS A 15 10.17 -6.71 -17.13
N GLU A 16 8.89 -7.05 -16.99
CA GLU A 16 7.77 -6.13 -17.22
C GLU A 16 6.98 -5.77 -15.96
N TYR A 17 7.09 -6.54 -14.88
CA TYR A 17 6.28 -6.36 -13.68
C TYR A 17 7.07 -6.38 -12.40
N TRP A 18 6.59 -5.63 -11.42
CA TRP A 18 7.06 -5.57 -10.05
C TRP A 18 6.03 -6.14 -9.10
N ARG A 19 6.46 -7.06 -8.24
CA ARG A 19 5.64 -7.57 -7.16
C ARG A 19 6.04 -6.88 -5.87
N VAL A 20 5.13 -6.10 -5.31
CA VAL A 20 5.28 -5.43 -4.03
C VAL A 20 4.42 -6.13 -3.00
N LYS A 21 4.99 -6.41 -1.82
CA LYS A 21 4.23 -6.81 -0.64
C LYS A 21 4.02 -5.59 0.25
N ILE A 22 2.77 -5.29 0.53
CA ILE A 22 2.35 -4.26 1.48
C ILE A 22 1.90 -4.98 2.76
N ALA A 23 2.40 -4.56 3.92
CA ALA A 23 1.94 -5.06 5.20
C ALA A 23 1.64 -3.90 6.15
N VAL A 24 0.49 -3.95 6.82
CA VAL A 24 0.06 -2.97 7.81
C VAL A 24 -0.11 -3.69 9.14
N ALA A 25 0.70 -3.31 10.12
CA ALA A 25 0.67 -3.85 11.47
C ALA A 25 0.15 -2.81 12.46
N ASN A 26 -0.81 -3.22 13.28
CA ASN A 26 -1.33 -2.47 14.41
C ASN A 26 -0.60 -2.91 15.68
N PHE A 27 0.04 -1.95 16.33
CA PHE A 27 0.72 -2.07 17.62
C PHE A 27 -0.08 -1.41 18.75
N ASN A 28 -1.29 -0.93 18.48
CA ASN A 28 -2.20 -0.43 19.49
C ASN A 28 -2.92 -1.60 20.18
N TYR A 29 -2.81 -1.69 21.50
CA TYR A 29 -3.45 -2.74 22.32
C TYR A 29 -4.89 -2.41 22.74
N ARG A 30 -5.39 -1.22 22.38
CA ARG A 30 -6.70 -0.73 22.84
C ARG A 30 -7.64 -0.35 21.69
N LEU A 31 -7.19 -0.50 20.45
CA LEU A 31 -7.90 0.01 19.29
C LEU A 31 -7.86 -0.98 18.14
N ASN A 32 -9.05 -1.32 17.65
CA ASN A 32 -9.27 -2.01 16.39
C ASN A 32 -9.60 -0.99 15.30
N TYR A 33 -9.12 -1.22 14.07
CA TYR A 33 -9.48 -0.40 12.92
C TYR A 33 -10.41 -1.18 12.00
N THR A 34 -11.67 -0.76 11.92
CA THR A 34 -12.63 -1.23 10.92
C THR A 34 -12.56 -0.34 9.68
N GLN A 35 -12.80 -0.94 8.50
CA GLN A 35 -12.83 -0.23 7.22
C GLN A 35 -11.58 0.65 7.01
N TRP A 36 -10.42 0.14 7.43
CA TRP A 36 -9.18 0.90 7.33
C TRP A 36 -8.84 1.20 5.87
N THR A 37 -8.18 2.34 5.67
CA THR A 37 -7.74 2.82 4.36
C THR A 37 -6.24 3.12 4.40
N LEU A 38 -5.55 2.75 3.34
CA LEU A 38 -4.14 3.00 3.14
C LEU A 38 -3.96 3.75 1.82
N GLY A 39 -3.69 5.05 1.89
CA GLY A 39 -3.28 5.84 0.74
C GLY A 39 -1.78 5.70 0.53
N ALA A 40 -1.34 5.48 -0.71
CA ALA A 40 0.07 5.50 -1.07
C ALA A 40 0.27 6.36 -2.32
N GLN A 41 1.36 7.13 -2.33
CA GLN A 41 1.82 7.87 -3.48
C GLN A 41 3.06 7.19 -4.05
N HIS A 42 2.97 6.72 -5.29
CA HIS A 42 4.04 6.06 -6.01
C HIS A 42 3.82 6.18 -7.53
N PRO A 43 4.85 6.55 -8.33
CA PRO A 43 4.72 6.73 -9.78
C PRO A 43 4.01 5.57 -10.51
N ASN A 44 4.33 4.32 -10.18
CA ASN A 44 3.73 3.13 -10.80
C ASN A 44 2.30 2.78 -10.37
N LEU A 45 1.68 3.53 -9.45
CA LEU A 45 0.27 3.32 -9.12
C LEU A 45 -0.68 3.78 -10.23
N ASN A 46 -0.14 4.42 -11.26
CA ASN A 46 -0.87 4.68 -12.51
C ASN A 46 -1.26 3.39 -13.25
N ASN A 47 -0.41 2.35 -13.22
CA ASN A 47 -0.55 1.12 -13.99
C ASN A 47 -0.56 -0.11 -13.07
N VAL A 48 -1.56 -0.16 -12.17
CA VAL A 48 -1.77 -1.34 -11.32
C VAL A 48 -2.44 -2.44 -12.12
N THR A 49 -1.75 -3.58 -12.26
CA THR A 49 -2.26 -4.71 -13.05
C THR A 49 -3.14 -5.63 -12.20
N GLN A 50 -2.67 -5.97 -11.01
CA GLN A 50 -3.37 -6.93 -10.15
C GLN A 50 -3.08 -6.66 -8.69
N ILE A 51 -4.08 -6.89 -7.84
CA ILE A 51 -3.98 -6.73 -6.39
C ILE A 51 -4.57 -7.96 -5.75
N PHE A 52 -3.85 -8.48 -4.76
CA PHE A 52 -4.25 -9.67 -4.03
C PHE A 52 -4.71 -9.27 -2.64
N SER A 53 -5.86 -9.80 -2.22
CA SER A 53 -6.37 -9.65 -0.86
C SER A 53 -6.77 -8.24 -0.41
N PHE A 54 -6.48 -7.16 -1.14
CA PHE A 54 -6.99 -5.81 -0.88
C PHE A 54 -7.85 -5.32 -2.06
N ASN A 55 -8.74 -4.39 -1.76
CA ASN A 55 -9.38 -3.57 -2.78
C ASN A 55 -8.52 -2.34 -3.10
N TYR A 56 -8.72 -1.77 -4.28
CA TYR A 56 -8.00 -0.60 -4.73
C TYR A 56 -8.89 0.38 -5.44
N LYS A 57 -8.64 1.65 -5.15
CA LYS A 57 -9.25 2.76 -5.83
C LYS A 57 -8.15 3.76 -6.17
N PRO A 58 -7.89 4.02 -7.47
CA PRO A 58 -6.99 5.11 -7.84
C PRO A 58 -7.59 6.43 -7.34
N LEU A 59 -6.77 7.24 -6.68
CA LEU A 59 -7.15 8.58 -6.25
C LEU A 59 -6.52 9.55 -7.25
N VAL A 60 -7.32 9.97 -8.22
CA VAL A 60 -6.92 10.91 -9.27
C VAL A 60 -7.57 12.27 -8.96
N PRO A 61 -6.99 13.09 -8.06
CA PRO A 61 -7.55 14.39 -7.74
C PRO A 61 -7.37 15.41 -8.89
N TYR A 62 -6.39 15.17 -9.78
CA TYR A 62 -6.09 16.00 -10.95
C TYR A 62 -5.71 15.08 -12.12
N GLU A 63 -6.20 15.36 -13.33
CA GLU A 63 -5.94 14.55 -14.54
C GLU A 63 -4.45 14.37 -14.85
N SER A 64 -3.59 15.26 -14.35
CA SER A 64 -2.16 15.28 -14.59
C SER A 64 -1.33 14.43 -13.62
N ILE A 65 -1.87 14.01 -12.47
CA ILE A 65 -1.10 13.29 -11.43
C ILE A 65 -1.87 12.04 -10.98
N ASN A 66 -1.59 10.92 -11.64
CA ASN A 66 -2.18 9.60 -11.37
C ASN A 66 -1.30 8.71 -10.48
N ASP A 67 -0.49 9.32 -9.62
CA ASP A 67 0.51 8.61 -8.81
C ASP A 67 0.00 8.21 -7.42
N THR A 68 -1.27 8.47 -7.10
CA THR A 68 -1.85 8.19 -5.79
C THR A 68 -2.94 7.13 -5.88
N GLY A 69 -2.85 6.13 -5.01
CA GLY A 69 -3.80 5.03 -4.94
C GLY A 69 -4.21 4.72 -3.50
N MET A 70 -5.46 4.33 -3.31
CA MET A 70 -5.99 3.92 -2.02
C MET A 70 -6.24 2.42 -2.00
N PHE A 71 -5.68 1.76 -1.00
CA PHE A 71 -5.93 0.37 -0.65
C PHE A 71 -6.86 0.29 0.56
N TYR A 72 -7.74 -0.69 0.57
CA TYR A 72 -8.63 -0.93 1.71
C TYR A 72 -8.99 -2.40 1.81
N GLY A 73 -9.40 -2.82 3.01
CA GLY A 73 -9.79 -4.21 3.26
C GLY A 73 -11.01 -4.64 2.44
N MET A 74 -11.04 -5.93 2.08
CA MET A 74 -12.22 -6.60 1.57
C MET A 74 -13.17 -6.87 2.74
N MET A 75 -14.42 -6.49 2.55
CA MET A 75 -15.48 -6.68 3.53
C MET A 75 -15.54 -8.15 3.98
N TYR A 76 -15.67 -8.39 5.28
CA TYR A 76 -15.72 -9.71 5.91
C TYR A 76 -14.46 -10.58 5.84
N ASN A 77 -13.35 -10.08 5.27
CA ASN A 77 -12.09 -10.83 5.22
C ASN A 77 -10.99 -10.13 6.01
N ASN A 78 -10.62 -8.92 5.60
CA ASN A 78 -9.54 -8.15 6.22
C ASN A 78 -9.87 -6.66 6.34
N ASP A 79 -11.15 -6.33 6.39
CA ASP A 79 -11.69 -5.01 6.73
C ASP A 79 -11.52 -4.65 8.22
N LEU A 80 -11.30 -5.64 9.09
CA LEU A 80 -10.97 -5.45 10.50
C LEU A 80 -9.48 -5.72 10.75
N LEU A 81 -8.72 -4.65 11.05
CA LEU A 81 -7.36 -4.74 11.58
C LEU A 81 -7.43 -4.69 13.11
N ARG A 82 -7.22 -5.85 13.75
CA ARG A 82 -7.32 -5.98 15.21
C ARG A 82 -6.15 -5.31 15.93
N GLU A 83 -6.29 -5.17 17.22
CA GLU A 83 -5.25 -4.73 18.15
C GLU A 83 -3.96 -5.57 18.06
N ALA A 84 -2.92 -5.08 18.72
CA ALA A 84 -1.61 -5.72 18.74
C ALA A 84 -1.70 -7.20 19.17
N GLY A 85 -1.29 -8.09 18.26
CA GLY A 85 -1.36 -9.53 18.46
C GLY A 85 -1.23 -10.29 17.14
N PRO A 86 -1.50 -11.62 17.13
CA PRO A 86 -1.38 -12.46 15.93
C PRO A 86 -2.24 -11.98 14.75
N PHE A 87 -3.37 -11.33 15.05
CA PHE A 87 -4.33 -10.81 14.06
C PHE A 87 -4.21 -9.28 13.85
N GLY A 88 -3.24 -8.63 14.49
CA GLY A 88 -2.97 -7.20 14.34
C GLY A 88 -2.16 -6.86 13.09
N ASN A 89 -2.26 -7.66 12.03
CA ASN A 89 -1.51 -7.47 10.79
C ASN A 89 -2.35 -7.89 9.59
N VAL A 90 -2.36 -7.04 8.57
CA VAL A 90 -2.91 -7.34 7.25
C VAL A 90 -1.83 -7.19 6.19
N GLN A 91 -1.84 -8.09 5.21
CA GLN A 91 -0.85 -8.08 4.14
C GLN A 91 -1.51 -8.33 2.79
N SER A 92 -0.92 -7.75 1.76
CA SER A 92 -1.35 -7.86 0.37
C SER A 92 -0.16 -7.85 -0.55
N GLU A 93 -0.35 -8.37 -1.75
CA GLU A 93 0.60 -8.24 -2.84
C GLU A 93 -0.03 -7.43 -3.97
N VAL A 94 0.79 -6.59 -4.58
CA VAL A 94 0.42 -5.74 -5.70
C VAL A 94 1.38 -6.02 -6.83
N LEU A 95 0.83 -6.25 -8.02
CA LEU A 95 1.56 -6.35 -9.27
C LEU A 95 1.45 -5.02 -10.00
N LEU A 96 2.58 -4.34 -10.15
CA LEU A 96 2.71 -3.06 -10.83
C LEU A 96 3.42 -3.30 -12.16
N GLN A 97 2.87 -2.77 -13.26
CA GLN A 97 3.57 -2.79 -14.53
C GLN A 97 4.69 -1.75 -14.50
N LYS A 98 5.86 -2.13 -14.99
CA LYS A 98 6.96 -1.18 -15.17
C LYS A 98 6.70 -0.34 -16.40
N ASP A 99 6.68 0.96 -16.19
CA ASP A 99 6.86 1.91 -17.28
C ASP A 99 8.35 2.01 -17.61
N ARG A 100 8.73 1.61 -18.82
CA ARG A 100 10.14 1.56 -19.27
C ARG A 100 10.77 2.95 -19.37
N ASP A 101 9.96 3.99 -19.53
CA ASP A 101 10.44 5.35 -19.75
C ASP A 101 10.75 6.07 -18.43
N THR A 102 10.06 5.70 -17.34
CA THR A 102 10.22 6.31 -16.02
C THR A 102 10.96 5.43 -15.00
N PHE A 103 11.33 4.21 -15.40
CA PHE A 103 11.99 3.22 -14.55
C PHE A 103 13.43 3.58 -14.17
N SER A 104 13.73 3.73 -12.88
CA SER A 104 15.11 3.84 -12.39
C SER A 104 15.31 3.20 -11.02
N VAL A 105 16.23 2.24 -10.89
CA VAL A 105 16.58 1.64 -9.59
C VAL A 105 17.45 2.58 -8.73
N LYS A 106 18.07 3.60 -9.34
CA LYS A 106 19.17 4.37 -8.73
C LYS A 106 18.73 5.38 -7.64
N GLN A 107 17.44 5.64 -7.45
CA GLN A 107 16.96 6.75 -6.61
C GLN A 107 15.83 6.37 -5.62
N GLY A 108 15.82 5.14 -5.10
CA GLY A 108 14.78 4.72 -4.14
C GLY A 108 13.38 4.59 -4.74
N TRP A 109 13.29 4.47 -6.07
CA TRP A 109 12.05 4.35 -6.84
C TRP A 109 11.21 3.12 -6.51
N GLY A 110 11.78 2.12 -5.81
CA GLY A 110 11.05 0.96 -5.30
C GLY A 110 10.17 1.22 -4.08
N PHE A 111 10.26 2.41 -3.48
CA PHE A 111 9.51 2.77 -2.28
C PHE A 111 8.44 3.81 -2.58
N SER A 112 7.31 3.71 -1.88
CA SER A 112 6.29 4.76 -1.89
C SER A 112 6.88 6.08 -1.39
N ARG A 113 6.57 7.18 -2.06
CA ARG A 113 7.01 8.53 -1.67
C ARG A 113 6.31 9.01 -0.40
N LYS A 114 5.02 8.70 -0.29
CA LYS A 114 4.18 9.05 0.86
C LYS A 114 3.21 7.92 1.13
N VAL A 115 2.93 7.69 2.41
CA VAL A 115 1.94 6.72 2.86
C VAL A 115 1.02 7.40 3.87
N TYR A 116 -0.27 7.12 3.79
CA TYR A 116 -1.29 7.60 4.70
C TYR A 116 -2.11 6.42 5.19
N PHE A 117 -2.36 6.33 6.48
CA PHE A 117 -3.28 5.35 7.05
C PHE A 117 -4.45 6.08 7.69
N ASN A 118 -5.67 5.78 7.28
CA ASN A 118 -6.90 6.49 7.67
C ASN A 118 -6.73 8.02 7.59
N ALA A 119 -6.27 8.51 6.44
CA ALA A 119 -5.98 9.93 6.19
C ALA A 119 -4.89 10.59 7.06
N HIS A 120 -4.18 9.83 7.91
CA HIS A 120 -3.03 10.32 8.67
C HIS A 120 -1.70 9.90 8.02
N PHE A 121 -0.80 10.87 7.81
CA PHE A 121 0.53 10.62 7.22
C PHE A 121 1.36 9.62 8.05
N LYS A 122 2.08 8.73 7.36
CA LYS A 122 3.00 7.73 7.90
C LYS A 122 4.30 7.75 7.10
N GLN A 123 5.43 7.68 7.80
CA GLN A 123 6.71 7.36 7.17
C GLN A 123 6.71 5.86 6.81
N GLY A 124 6.96 5.57 5.53
CA GLY A 124 7.10 4.22 4.99
C GLY A 124 8.50 3.66 5.13
#